data_AF-A0A950LSR5-F1
#
_entry.id   AF-A0A950LSR5-F1
#
_cell.length_a   1.000
_cell.length_b   1.000
_cell.length_c   1.000
_cell.angle_alpha   90.00
_cell.angle_beta   90.00
_cell.angle_gamma   90.00
#
_symmetry.space_group_name_H-M   'P 1'
#
loop_
_entity.id
_entity.type
_entity.pdbx_description
1 polymer ?
#
loop_
_entity_poly.entity_id
_entity_poly.type
_entity_poly.pdbx_seq_one_letter_code
_entity_poly.pdbx_strand_id
1 'polypeptide(L)'
;MTYRSPVADILFSLKHVAGLDEAIAAGLFGELDPETVTSVISEAGRFATEKIAPLDRPGDEVGARYENGVVTAPPGFRDVFRQWAEAGWSGVTAGLDDGGMALPHSVNFACGEIWTGASMGFALCPLLTEGAIGALNAYASDELRAA
;
A
#
# COMPACT_ATOMS: atom_id res chain seq x y z
N MET A 1 -16.60 -13.39 7.68
CA MET A 1 -15.82 -14.34 6.85
C MET A 1 -14.35 -14.01 7.01
N THR A 2 -13.46 -15.01 7.03
CA THR A 2 -12.02 -14.77 7.12
C THR A 2 -11.49 -14.33 5.75
N TYR A 3 -10.88 -13.14 5.66
CA TYR A 3 -10.20 -12.68 4.46
C TYR A 3 -8.98 -13.57 4.16
N ARG A 4 -8.82 -13.97 2.90
CA ARG A 4 -7.67 -14.72 2.40
C ARG A 4 -7.07 -13.96 1.23
N SER A 5 -5.86 -13.44 1.40
CA SER A 5 -5.17 -12.71 0.34
C SER A 5 -4.88 -13.62 -0.88
N PRO A 6 -5.22 -13.21 -2.11
CA PRO A 6 -5.01 -14.00 -3.33
C PRO A 6 -3.59 -13.82 -3.91
N VAL A 7 -2.56 -13.86 -3.06
CA VAL A 7 -1.14 -13.61 -3.43
C VAL A 7 -0.71 -14.37 -4.69
N ALA A 8 -1.06 -15.64 -4.80
CA ALA A 8 -0.66 -16.47 -5.94
C ALA A 8 -1.25 -15.98 -7.28
N ASP A 9 -2.51 -15.54 -7.27
CA ASP A 9 -3.21 -15.07 -8.47
C ASP A 9 -2.72 -13.67 -8.89
N ILE A 10 -2.47 -12.81 -7.90
CA ILE A 10 -1.86 -11.50 -8.11
C ILE A 10 -0.46 -11.65 -8.71
N LEU A 11 0.38 -12.53 -8.15
CA LEU A 11 1.73 -12.76 -8.67
C LEU A 11 1.70 -13.32 -10.09
N PHE A 12 0.82 -14.28 -10.36
CA PHE A 12 0.64 -14.81 -11.72
C PHE A 12 0.25 -13.70 -12.70
N SER A 13 -0.73 -12.88 -12.32
CA SER A 13 -1.23 -11.79 -13.16
C SER A 13 -0.16 -10.72 -13.40
N LEU A 14 0.58 -10.30 -12.37
CA LEU A 14 1.67 -9.33 -12.51
C LEU A 14 2.77 -9.87 -13.44
N LYS A 15 3.24 -11.08 -13.18
CA LYS A 15 4.40 -11.66 -13.87
C LYS A 15 4.10 -12.01 -15.31
N HIS A 16 2.99 -12.71 -15.55
CA HIS A 16 2.73 -13.36 -16.83
C HIS A 16 1.66 -12.68 -17.68
N VAL A 17 0.73 -11.94 -17.08
CA VAL A 17 -0.36 -11.27 -17.82
C VAL A 17 -0.01 -9.81 -18.08
N ALA A 18 0.49 -9.10 -17.06
CA ALA A 18 0.92 -7.71 -17.17
C ALA A 18 2.37 -7.56 -17.69
N GLY A 19 3.11 -8.66 -17.84
CA GLY A 19 4.46 -8.67 -18.42
C GLY A 19 5.55 -8.13 -17.50
N LEU A 20 5.38 -8.17 -16.17
CA LEU A 20 6.39 -7.65 -15.24
C LEU A 20 7.74 -8.38 -15.37
N ASP A 21 7.73 -9.71 -15.55
CA ASP A 21 8.97 -10.48 -15.71
C ASP A 21 9.73 -10.07 -16.98
N GLU A 22 9.01 -9.85 -18.09
CA GLU A 22 9.59 -9.37 -19.35
C GLU A 22 10.20 -7.97 -19.20
N ALA A 23 9.49 -7.08 -18.50
CA ALA A 23 9.96 -5.73 -18.22
C ALA A 23 11.21 -5.69 -17.33
N ILE A 24 11.26 -6.54 -16.29
CA ILE A 24 12.44 -6.74 -15.45
C ILE A 24 13.61 -7.26 -16.29
N ALA A 25 13.39 -8.32 -17.09
CA ALA A 25 14.43 -8.91 -17.94
C ALA A 25 14.96 -7.92 -19.00
N ALA A 26 14.12 -6.99 -19.46
CA ALA A 26 14.50 -5.91 -20.36
C ALA A 26 15.25 -4.75 -19.66
N GLY A 27 15.44 -4.80 -18.34
CA GLY A 27 16.16 -3.79 -17.57
C GLY A 27 15.36 -2.50 -17.31
N LEU A 28 14.04 -2.51 -17.47
CA LEU A 28 13.20 -1.32 -17.29
C LEU A 28 13.12 -0.83 -15.84
N PHE A 29 13.50 -1.69 -14.88
CA PHE A 29 13.43 -1.41 -13.45
C PHE A 29 14.78 -1.54 -12.74
N GLY A 30 15.89 -1.34 -13.46
CA GLY A 30 17.24 -1.34 -12.88
C GLY A 30 17.61 -2.69 -12.29
N GLU A 31 17.96 -2.71 -10.99
CA GLU A 31 18.39 -3.91 -10.26
C GLU A 31 17.24 -4.71 -9.64
N LEU A 32 15.98 -4.35 -9.92
CA LEU A 32 14.83 -5.10 -9.41
C LEU A 32 14.87 -6.55 -9.87
N ASP A 33 14.84 -7.48 -8.93
CA ASP A 33 14.71 -8.91 -9.22
C ASP A 33 13.26 -9.42 -8.96
N PRO A 34 12.83 -10.53 -9.60
CA PRO A 34 11.49 -11.08 -9.43
C PRO A 34 11.20 -11.69 -8.03
N GLU A 35 12.23 -12.06 -7.27
CA GLU A 35 12.09 -12.59 -5.91
C GLU A 35 11.72 -11.48 -4.93
N THR A 36 12.28 -10.28 -5.11
CA THR A 36 11.90 -9.07 -4.37
C THR A 36 10.41 -8.77 -4.55
N VAL A 37 9.89 -8.80 -5.78
CA VAL A 37 8.44 -8.62 -6.04
C VAL A 37 7.61 -9.69 -5.30
N THR A 38 8.07 -10.94 -5.36
CA THR A 38 7.38 -12.07 -4.71
C THR A 38 7.31 -11.88 -3.19
N SER A 39 8.42 -11.46 -2.59
CA SER A 39 8.54 -11.19 -1.16
C SER A 39 7.62 -10.04 -0.72
N VAL A 40 7.61 -8.94 -1.48
CA VAL A 40 6.78 -7.76 -1.20
C VAL A 40 5.29 -8.09 -1.24
N ILE A 41 4.82 -8.75 -2.30
CA ILE A 41 3.40 -9.10 -2.43
C ILE A 41 2.98 -10.14 -1.37
N SER A 42 3.86 -11.10 -1.04
CA SER A 42 3.59 -12.09 0.00
C SER A 42 3.47 -11.44 1.38
N GLU A 43 4.37 -10.51 1.70
CA GLU A 43 4.38 -9.79 2.97
C GLU A 43 3.20 -8.82 3.08
N ALA A 44 2.82 -8.15 1.98
CA ALA A 44 1.61 -7.34 1.91
C ALA A 44 0.35 -8.20 2.19
N GLY A 45 0.28 -9.39 1.60
CA GLY A 45 -0.79 -10.37 1.83
C GLY A 45 -0.86 -10.84 3.28
N ARG A 46 0.29 -11.15 3.88
CA ARG A 46 0.41 -11.54 5.28
C ARG A 46 -0.05 -10.42 6.21
N PHE A 47 0.48 -9.21 6.02
CA PHE A 47 0.09 -8.03 6.81
C PHE A 47 -1.41 -7.74 6.69
N ALA A 48 -1.97 -7.86 5.49
CA ALA A 48 -3.39 -7.67 5.26
C ALA A 48 -4.24 -8.68 6.02
N THR A 49 -3.89 -9.97 5.95
CA THR A 49 -4.62 -11.03 6.66
C THR A 49 -4.48 -10.92 8.18
N GLU A 50 -3.29 -10.63 8.70
CA GLU A 50 -3.04 -10.62 10.15
C GLU A 50 -3.42 -9.30 10.85
N LYS A 51 -3.31 -8.16 10.15
CA LYS A 51 -3.41 -6.83 10.77
C LYS A 51 -4.61 -6.03 10.27
N ILE A 52 -4.86 -6.03 8.96
CA ILE A 52 -5.90 -5.18 8.35
C ILE A 52 -7.27 -5.84 8.39
N ALA A 53 -7.38 -7.11 7.98
CA ALA A 53 -8.65 -7.83 7.93
C ALA A 53 -9.41 -7.88 9.26
N PRO A 54 -8.75 -8.01 10.44
CA PRO A 54 -9.44 -7.92 11.73
C PRO A 54 -10.12 -6.57 12.00
N LEU A 55 -9.72 -5.50 11.31
CA LEU A 55 -10.30 -4.17 11.47
C LEU A 55 -11.62 -3.99 10.71
N ASP A 56 -11.91 -4.82 9.71
CA ASP A 56 -12.98 -4.56 8.76
C ASP A 56 -14.35 -4.51 9.42
N ARG A 57 -14.72 -5.60 10.10
CA ARG A 57 -16.02 -5.71 10.77
C ARG A 57 -16.20 -4.70 11.91
N PRO A 58 -15.23 -4.54 12.85
CA PRO A 58 -15.33 -3.48 13.86
C PRO A 58 -15.36 -2.07 13.28
N GLY A 59 -14.65 -1.84 12.17
CA GLY A 59 -14.62 -0.57 11.46
C GLY A 59 -16.01 -0.18 10.92
N ASP A 60 -16.71 -1.13 10.31
CA ASP A 60 -18.09 -0.97 9.83
C ASP A 60 -19.10 -0.75 10.97
N GLU A 61 -19.02 -1.55 12.03
CA GLU A 61 -19.98 -1.48 13.14
C GLU A 61 -19.84 -0.22 13.99
N VAL A 62 -18.62 0.29 14.18
CA VAL A 62 -18.35 1.45 15.05
C VAL A 62 -18.33 2.76 14.27
N GLY A 63 -17.76 2.75 13.06
CA GLY A 63 -17.58 3.95 12.23
C GLY A 63 -16.64 5.01 12.82
N ALA A 64 -16.36 6.03 12.03
CA ALA A 64 -15.66 7.22 12.51
C ALA A 64 -16.63 8.14 13.27
N ARG A 65 -16.14 8.80 14.32
CA ARG A 65 -16.91 9.78 15.09
C ARG A 65 -16.31 11.16 14.95
N TYR A 66 -17.18 12.16 14.83
CA TYR A 66 -16.79 13.56 14.83
C TYR A 66 -17.31 14.24 16.08
N GLU A 67 -16.42 14.85 16.85
CA GLU A 67 -16.77 15.60 18.06
C GLU A 67 -15.81 16.78 18.22
N ASN A 68 -16.35 17.99 18.40
CA ASN A 68 -15.58 19.21 18.69
C ASN A 68 -14.39 19.47 17.74
N GLY A 69 -14.56 19.24 16.44
CA GLY A 69 -13.51 19.46 15.44
C GLY A 69 -12.53 18.29 15.27
N VAL A 70 -12.67 17.21 16.04
CA VAL A 70 -11.79 16.05 15.98
C VAL A 70 -12.54 14.85 15.40
N VAL A 71 -11.95 14.22 14.38
CA VAL A 71 -12.41 12.93 13.86
C VAL A 71 -11.63 11.81 14.55
N THR A 72 -12.34 10.88 15.18
CA THR A 72 -11.77 9.68 15.80
C THR A 72 -12.13 8.47 14.94
N ALA A 73 -11.11 7.79 14.43
CA ALA A 73 -11.26 6.56 13.66
C ALA A 73 -11.74 5.39 14.56
N PRO A 74 -12.29 4.31 13.98
CA PRO A 74 -12.61 3.10 14.72
C PRO A 74 -11.39 2.55 15.49
N PRO A 75 -11.61 1.84 16.62
CA PRO A 75 -10.52 1.24 17.39
C PRO A 75 -9.57 0.39 16.52
N GLY A 76 -8.27 0.49 16.78
CA GLY A 76 -7.22 -0.28 16.09
C GLY A 76 -6.69 0.36 14.80
N PHE A 77 -7.48 1.18 14.09
CA PHE A 77 -7.06 1.78 12.81
C PHE A 77 -5.76 2.58 12.94
N ARG A 78 -5.66 3.44 13.97
CA ARG A 78 -4.48 4.27 14.21
C ARG A 78 -3.22 3.44 14.43
N ASP A 79 -3.32 2.37 15.21
CA ASP A 79 -2.17 1.54 15.58
C ASP A 79 -1.70 0.67 14.42
N VAL A 80 -2.65 0.14 13.62
CA VAL A 80 -2.32 -0.62 12.41
C VAL A 80 -1.79 0.31 11.32
N PHE A 81 -2.32 1.53 11.18
CA PHE A 81 -1.80 2.51 10.23
C PHE A 81 -0.35 2.92 10.57
N ARG A 82 -0.04 3.08 11.87
CA ARG A 82 1.34 3.30 12.31
C ARG A 82 2.25 2.12 11.95
N GLN A 83 1.84 0.88 12.26
CA GLN A 83 2.59 -0.32 11.87
C GLN A 83 2.77 -0.40 10.35
N TRP A 84 1.76 -0.01 9.58
CA TRP A 84 1.82 0.00 8.13
C TRP A 84 2.87 1.01 7.62
N ALA A 85 2.89 2.21 8.20
CA ALA A 85 3.88 3.23 7.87
C ALA A 85 5.31 2.81 8.29
N GLU A 86 5.47 2.27 9.50
CA GLU A 86 6.75 1.79 10.04
C GLU A 86 7.31 0.61 9.24
N ALA A 87 6.45 -0.21 8.63
CA ALA A 87 6.84 -1.28 7.71
C ALA A 87 7.25 -0.76 6.31
N GLY A 88 7.23 0.56 6.08
CA GLY A 88 7.70 1.19 4.85
C GLY A 88 6.67 1.18 3.71
N TRP A 89 5.44 0.73 3.95
CA TRP A 89 4.43 0.59 2.88
C TRP A 89 4.01 1.91 2.23
N SER A 90 4.24 3.04 2.90
CA SER A 90 4.03 4.38 2.31
C SER A 90 5.03 4.72 1.19
N GLY A 91 6.16 4.03 1.14
CA GLY A 91 7.27 4.31 0.23
C GLY A 91 7.47 3.27 -0.87
N VAL A 92 6.49 2.44 -1.19
CA VAL A 92 6.65 1.35 -2.19
C VAL A 92 7.18 1.89 -3.52
N THR A 93 6.63 3.01 -4.01
CA THR A 93 7.03 3.65 -5.28
C THR A 93 7.99 4.82 -5.10
N ALA A 94 8.21 5.26 -3.86
CA ALA A 94 9.10 6.39 -3.57
C ALA A 94 10.55 6.04 -3.90
N GLY A 95 11.34 7.04 -4.28
CA GLY A 95 12.75 6.86 -4.62
C GLY A 95 13.57 6.39 -3.42
N LEU A 96 14.70 5.73 -3.69
CA LEU A 96 15.60 5.26 -2.63
C LEU A 96 16.15 6.44 -1.78
N ASP A 97 16.40 7.58 -2.42
CA ASP A 97 16.89 8.80 -1.74
C ASP A 97 15.85 9.39 -0.77
N ASP A 98 14.56 9.10 -0.98
CA ASP A 98 13.46 9.47 -0.09
C ASP A 98 13.15 8.39 0.97
N GLY A 99 13.99 7.34 1.06
CA GLY A 99 13.78 6.19 1.94
C GLY A 99 12.71 5.20 1.44
N GLY A 100 12.33 5.28 0.17
CA GLY A 100 11.39 4.37 -0.47
C GLY A 100 12.01 3.07 -0.97
N MET A 101 11.20 2.24 -1.63
CA MET A 101 11.60 0.96 -2.21
C MET A 101 11.88 1.04 -3.73
N ALA A 102 11.55 2.16 -4.38
CA ALA A 102 11.67 2.39 -5.81
C ALA A 102 11.03 1.27 -6.68
N LEU A 103 9.94 0.67 -6.20
CA LEU A 103 9.25 -0.41 -6.92
C LEU A 103 8.26 0.14 -7.96
N PRO A 104 7.94 -0.65 -9.00
CA PRO A 104 7.00 -0.25 -10.03
C PRO A 104 5.59 0.01 -9.46
N HIS A 105 4.87 0.96 -10.05
CA HIS A 105 3.48 1.23 -9.66
C HIS A 105 2.58 -0.01 -9.76
N SER A 106 2.84 -0.96 -10.66
CA SER A 106 2.09 -2.22 -10.75
C SER A 106 2.20 -3.05 -9.46
N VAL A 107 3.35 -3.05 -8.79
CA VAL A 107 3.55 -3.71 -7.49
C VAL A 107 2.76 -2.97 -6.40
N ASN A 108 2.78 -1.64 -6.40
CA ASN A 108 2.00 -0.85 -5.44
C ASN A 108 0.49 -1.05 -5.61
N PHE A 109 -0.01 -1.08 -6.85
CA PHE A 109 -1.42 -1.37 -7.14
C PHE A 109 -1.84 -2.74 -6.60
N ALA A 110 -1.00 -3.76 -6.75
CA ALA A 110 -1.26 -5.09 -6.20
C ALA A 110 -1.30 -5.09 -4.66
N CYS A 111 -0.39 -4.38 -3.99
CA CYS A 111 -0.46 -4.17 -2.55
C CYS A 111 -1.77 -3.47 -2.15
N GLY A 112 -2.15 -2.42 -2.87
CA GLY A 112 -3.38 -1.67 -2.68
C GLY A 112 -4.63 -2.55 -2.83
N GLU A 113 -4.68 -3.42 -3.83
CA GLU A 113 -5.78 -4.39 -4.03
C GLU A 113 -5.92 -5.33 -2.83
N ILE A 114 -4.80 -5.88 -2.36
CA ILE A 114 -4.75 -6.74 -1.18
C ILE A 114 -5.32 -6.02 0.05
N TRP A 115 -4.87 -4.80 0.35
CA TRP A 115 -5.34 -4.05 1.52
C TRP A 115 -6.80 -3.63 1.39
N THR A 116 -7.22 -3.25 0.19
CA THR A 116 -8.61 -2.88 -0.12
C THR A 116 -9.55 -4.07 0.08
N GLY A 117 -9.13 -5.26 -0.36
CA GLY A 117 -9.89 -6.49 -0.14
C GLY A 117 -9.95 -6.91 1.33
N ALA A 118 -8.93 -6.56 2.13
CA ALA A 118 -8.89 -6.87 3.56
C ALA A 118 -9.76 -5.91 4.38
N SER A 119 -9.70 -4.60 4.11
CA SER A 119 -10.65 -3.62 4.63
C SER A 119 -10.64 -2.35 3.80
N MET A 120 -11.76 -2.07 3.13
CA MET A 120 -11.95 -0.85 2.33
C MET A 120 -11.80 0.41 3.18
N GLY A 121 -12.39 0.44 4.38
CA GLY A 121 -12.34 1.60 5.26
C GLY A 121 -10.91 1.95 5.68
N PHE A 122 -10.07 0.94 5.93
CA PHE A 122 -8.65 1.16 6.24
C PHE A 122 -7.87 1.62 5.01
N ALA A 123 -8.05 0.94 3.86
CA ALA A 123 -7.27 1.17 2.65
C ALA A 123 -7.45 2.56 2.02
N LEU A 124 -8.56 3.25 2.31
CA LEU A 124 -8.75 4.64 1.89
C LEU A 124 -7.73 5.61 2.52
N CYS A 125 -7.26 5.35 3.74
CA CYS A 125 -6.26 6.20 4.40
C CYS A 125 -4.93 6.26 3.63
N PRO A 126 -4.26 5.13 3.30
CA PRO A 126 -3.03 5.17 2.51
C PRO A 126 -3.30 5.63 1.07
N LEU A 127 -4.41 5.23 0.43
CA LEU A 127 -4.74 5.63 -0.95
C LEU A 127 -4.80 7.16 -1.12
N LEU A 128 -5.52 7.84 -0.24
CA LEU A 128 -5.65 9.31 -0.31
C LEU A 128 -4.32 10.01 -0.02
N THR A 129 -3.50 9.43 0.86
CA THR A 129 -2.15 9.93 1.15
C THR A 129 -1.24 9.82 -0.06
N GLU A 130 -1.24 8.67 -0.75
CA GLU A 130 -0.49 8.47 -1.99
C GLU A 130 -0.90 9.48 -3.07
N GLY A 131 -2.21 9.70 -3.25
CA GLY A 131 -2.71 10.69 -4.20
C GLY A 131 -2.22 12.12 -3.90
N ALA A 132 -2.20 12.50 -2.62
CA ALA A 132 -1.67 13.80 -2.21
C ALA A 132 -0.15 13.91 -2.47
N ILE A 133 0.62 12.86 -2.14
CA ILE A 133 2.06 12.80 -2.45
C ILE A 133 2.30 12.92 -3.95
N GLY A 134 1.54 12.19 -4.78
CA GLY A 134 1.65 12.27 -6.23
C GLY A 134 1.37 13.68 -6.78
N ALA A 135 0.36 14.36 -6.24
CA ALA A 135 0.06 15.74 -6.62
C ALA A 135 1.18 16.71 -6.23
N LEU A 136 1.74 16.56 -5.03
CA LEU A 136 2.88 17.36 -4.57
C LEU A 136 4.11 17.10 -5.44
N ASN A 137 4.43 15.84 -5.72
CA ASN A 137 5.56 15.47 -6.57
C ASN A 137 5.43 16.03 -7.99
N ALA A 138 4.22 16.07 -8.54
CA ALA A 138 3.99 16.60 -9.88
C ALA A 138 3.98 18.14 -9.94
N TYR A 139 3.43 18.81 -8.92
CA TYR A 139 3.04 20.23 -9.05
C TYR A 139 3.49 21.16 -7.93
N ALA A 140 4.13 20.66 -6.85
CA ALA A 140 4.62 21.52 -5.78
C ALA A 140 5.76 22.42 -6.28
N SER A 141 5.76 23.67 -5.81
CA SER A 141 6.89 24.58 -5.95
C SER A 141 8.11 24.06 -5.18
N ASP A 142 9.30 24.53 -5.54
CA ASP A 142 10.54 24.16 -4.84
C ASP A 142 10.48 24.52 -3.35
N GLU A 143 9.86 25.66 -3.02
CA GLU A 143 9.62 26.11 -1.65
C GLU A 143 8.77 25.12 -0.85
N LEU A 144 7.74 24.52 -1.46
CA LEU A 144 6.90 23.52 -0.82
C LEU A 144 7.56 22.14 -0.71
N ARG A 145 8.49 21.80 -1.61
CA ARG A 145 9.27 20.54 -1.53
C ARG A 145 10.38 20.59 -0.48
N ALA A 146 10.90 21.78 -0.20
CA ALA A 146 12.00 21.98 0.75
C ALA A 146 11.55 22.11 2.22
N ALA A 147 10.23 22.22 2.46
CA ALA A 147 9.63 22.37 3.79
C ALA A 147 9.30 21.00 4.43
#